data_AF-A0ABD5TA16-F1
#
_entry.id   AF-A0ABD5TA16-F1
#
_cell.length_a   1.000
_cell.length_b   1.000
_cell.length_c   1.000
_cell.angle_alpha   90.00
_cell.angle_beta   90.00
_cell.angle_gamma   90.00
#
_symmetry.space_group_name_H-M   'P 1'
#
loop_
_entity.id
_entity.type
_entity.pdbx_description
1 polymer ?
#
loop_
_entity_poly.entity_id
_entity_poly.type
_entity_poly.pdbx_seq_one_letter_code
_entity_poly.pdbx_strand_id
1 'polypeptide(L)'
;GDPERLVGPSTGPDASPRLPKLLPGINLVHGLAGERPETYEHNKRFLQTVYDEGLMLRRINVRQVMAFAGTEMAETGAEIAQEHRDQFQSYKREVRETIDNPMLDRVVPPGTVLPDVHLEYHQDGKTFGRQLGTYALLVAVPGERELGAAIDVAITDHGYRSVTGVPYPLDVNAASMDELTAIPGINRSTAGDVVVGRPYESVEEVDAGVSDLSRFAVVGDLDVSIPGRERSGAGP
;
A
#
# COMPACT_ATOMS: atom_id res chain seq x y z
N GLY A 1 -2.41 25.07 -20.42
CA GLY A 1 -3.26 23.87 -20.48
C GLY A 1 -4.65 24.25 -20.04
N ASP A 2 -5.67 23.58 -20.56
CA ASP A 2 -7.08 23.81 -20.22
C ASP A 2 -7.35 23.56 -18.72
N PRO A 3 -7.84 24.56 -17.96
CA PRO A 3 -8.13 24.43 -16.54
C PRO A 3 -9.30 23.49 -16.20
N GLU A 4 -10.11 23.08 -17.18
CA GLU A 4 -11.21 22.13 -16.97
C GLU A 4 -10.84 20.66 -17.16
N ARG A 5 -9.59 20.38 -17.54
CA ARG A 5 -9.13 18.99 -17.65
C ARG A 5 -9.05 18.39 -16.26
N LEU A 6 -9.99 17.49 -15.93
CA LEU A 6 -9.92 16.64 -14.74
C LEU A 6 -8.55 15.96 -14.70
N VAL A 7 -7.68 16.51 -13.86
CA VAL A 7 -6.39 15.92 -13.53
C VAL A 7 -6.66 14.70 -12.65
N GLY A 8 -5.75 13.72 -12.68
CA GLY A 8 -5.85 12.52 -11.85
C GLY A 8 -5.98 12.82 -10.35
N PRO A 9 -5.99 11.79 -9.48
CA PRO A 9 -6.19 12.02 -8.04
C PRO A 9 -5.18 13.04 -7.50
N SER A 10 -5.65 13.94 -6.63
CA SER A 10 -4.79 14.93 -5.98
C SER A 10 -3.67 14.22 -5.21
N THR A 11 -2.45 14.71 -5.37
CA THR A 11 -1.27 14.28 -4.61
C THR A 11 -0.76 15.47 -3.79
N GLY A 12 -0.03 15.20 -2.70
CA GLY A 12 0.56 16.23 -1.85
C GLY A 12 -0.08 16.35 -0.45
N PRO A 13 0.40 17.29 0.38
CA PRO A 13 0.06 17.38 1.80
C PRO A 13 -1.42 17.68 2.08
N ASP A 14 -2.10 18.35 1.16
CA ASP A 14 -3.53 18.70 1.27
C ASP A 14 -4.45 17.64 0.63
N ALA A 15 -3.89 16.57 0.07
CA ALA A 15 -4.68 15.50 -0.51
C ALA A 15 -5.44 14.73 0.58
N SER A 16 -6.64 14.25 0.25
CA SER A 16 -7.41 13.39 1.16
C SER A 16 -6.54 12.20 1.60
N PRO A 17 -6.50 11.84 2.89
CA PRO A 17 -5.67 10.73 3.39
C PRO A 17 -6.26 9.36 3.02
N ARG A 18 -6.98 9.28 1.91
CA ARG A 18 -7.67 8.08 1.46
C ARG A 18 -7.04 7.58 0.19
N LEU A 19 -7.09 6.27 0.07
CA LEU A 19 -6.75 5.58 -1.14
C LEU A 19 -7.67 6.02 -2.30
N PRO A 20 -7.12 6.41 -3.46
CA PRO A 20 -7.95 6.73 -4.62
C PRO A 20 -8.86 5.56 -5.02
N LYS A 21 -10.16 5.86 -5.24
CA LYS A 21 -11.20 4.85 -5.51
C LYS A 21 -11.04 4.19 -6.88
N LEU A 22 -10.60 4.94 -7.88
CA LEU A 22 -10.46 4.48 -9.26
C LEU A 22 -9.06 4.81 -9.76
N LEU A 23 -8.22 3.78 -9.87
CA LEU A 23 -6.90 3.86 -10.47
C LEU A 23 -6.74 2.70 -11.47
N PRO A 24 -6.17 2.97 -12.66
CA PRO A 24 -5.94 1.92 -13.64
C PRO A 24 -4.88 0.93 -13.15
N GLY A 25 -5.03 -0.33 -13.53
CA GLY A 25 -4.00 -1.36 -13.36
C GLY A 25 -3.43 -1.76 -14.71
N ILE A 26 -2.17 -2.17 -14.74
CA ILE A 26 -1.50 -2.70 -15.93
C ILE A 26 -1.20 -4.18 -15.73
N ASN A 27 -1.32 -4.96 -16.81
CA ASN A 27 -0.92 -6.36 -16.84
C ASN A 27 -0.01 -6.59 -18.05
N LEU A 28 1.26 -6.86 -17.78
CA LEU A 28 2.28 -7.21 -18.75
C LEU A 28 2.46 -8.73 -18.75
N VAL A 29 2.28 -9.33 -19.92
CA VAL A 29 2.45 -10.77 -20.14
C VAL A 29 3.64 -10.98 -21.07
N HIS A 30 4.66 -11.67 -20.56
CA HIS A 30 5.91 -11.96 -21.24
C HIS A 30 5.98 -13.42 -21.72
N GLY A 31 6.84 -13.69 -22.69
CA GLY A 31 7.01 -14.98 -23.35
C GLY A 31 6.07 -15.22 -24.53
N LEU A 32 5.41 -14.16 -25.03
CA LEU A 32 4.50 -14.24 -26.17
C LEU A 32 5.27 -14.50 -27.48
N ALA A 33 4.58 -15.08 -28.46
CA ALA A 33 5.12 -15.29 -29.80
C ALA A 33 5.65 -13.97 -30.40
N GLY A 34 6.91 -13.99 -30.85
CA GLY A 34 7.59 -12.81 -31.42
C GLY A 34 8.14 -11.81 -30.40
N GLU A 35 8.04 -12.09 -29.10
CA GLU A 35 8.72 -11.29 -28.08
C GLU A 35 10.24 -11.35 -28.27
N ARG A 36 10.89 -10.20 -28.15
CA ARG A 36 12.35 -10.05 -28.22
C ARG A 36 12.88 -9.37 -26.97
N PRO A 37 14.19 -9.46 -26.66
CA PRO A 37 14.80 -8.76 -25.54
C PRO A 37 14.45 -7.27 -25.46
N GLU A 38 14.33 -6.56 -26.59
CA GLU A 38 13.99 -5.13 -26.60
C GLU A 38 12.57 -4.83 -26.13
N THR A 39 11.67 -5.81 -26.12
CA THR A 39 10.28 -5.67 -25.65
C THR A 39 10.24 -5.34 -24.16
N TYR A 40 11.14 -5.93 -23.38
CA TYR A 40 11.30 -5.63 -21.96
C TYR A 40 11.67 -4.15 -21.75
N GLU A 41 12.63 -3.65 -22.51
CA GLU A 41 13.06 -2.25 -22.43
C GLU A 41 11.95 -1.27 -22.83
N HIS A 42 11.15 -1.60 -23.84
CA HIS A 42 10.02 -0.78 -24.24
C HIS A 42 8.94 -0.72 -23.15
N ASN A 43 8.59 -1.86 -22.56
CA ASN A 43 7.60 -1.92 -21.49
C ASN A 43 8.06 -1.17 -20.24
N LYS A 44 9.34 -1.33 -19.85
CA LYS A 44 9.93 -0.58 -18.74
C LYS A 44 9.92 0.92 -19.00
N ARG A 45 10.34 1.36 -20.20
CA ARG A 45 10.34 2.77 -20.57
C ARG A 45 8.93 3.36 -20.51
N PHE A 46 7.93 2.63 -20.98
CA PHE A 46 6.53 3.06 -20.85
C PHE A 46 6.11 3.23 -19.39
N LEU A 47 6.41 2.25 -18.52
CA LEU A 47 6.11 2.36 -17.09
C LEU A 47 6.84 3.53 -16.42
N GLN A 48 8.10 3.77 -16.80
CA GLN A 48 8.87 4.92 -16.34
C GLN A 48 8.24 6.24 -16.78
N THR A 49 7.81 6.36 -18.04
CA THR A 49 7.11 7.55 -18.53
C THR A 49 5.82 7.80 -17.74
N VAL A 50 5.02 6.77 -17.47
CA VAL A 50 3.81 6.90 -16.63
C VAL A 50 4.17 7.44 -15.25
N TYR A 51 5.23 6.92 -14.62
CA TYR A 51 5.68 7.40 -13.32
C TYR A 51 6.22 8.83 -13.35
N ASP A 52 7.03 9.17 -14.35
CA ASP A 52 7.67 10.48 -14.50
C ASP A 52 6.66 11.59 -14.83
N GLU A 53 5.58 11.26 -15.55
CA GLU A 53 4.47 12.17 -15.81
C GLU A 53 3.58 12.43 -14.56
N GLY A 54 3.94 11.85 -13.41
CA GLY A 54 3.18 12.01 -12.17
C GLY A 54 1.86 11.24 -12.13
N LEU A 55 1.62 10.35 -13.10
CA LEU A 55 0.42 9.51 -13.14
C LEU A 55 0.51 8.40 -12.08
N MET A 56 -0.66 7.84 -11.76
CA MET A 56 -0.80 6.78 -10.77
C MET A 56 -1.39 5.53 -11.37
N LEU A 57 -0.80 4.39 -11.00
CA LEU A 57 -1.31 3.06 -11.30
C LEU A 57 -1.66 2.37 -9.99
N ARG A 58 -2.80 1.68 -9.95
CA ARG A 58 -3.20 0.87 -8.80
C ARG A 58 -2.25 -0.29 -8.57
N ARG A 59 -1.81 -0.91 -9.67
CA ARG A 59 -1.03 -2.14 -9.68
C ARG A 59 -0.42 -2.38 -11.04
N ILE A 60 0.79 -2.93 -11.06
CA ILE A 60 1.39 -3.52 -12.25
C ILE A 60 1.51 -5.03 -12.00
N ASN A 61 0.97 -5.83 -12.91
CA ASN A 61 1.16 -7.28 -12.91
C ASN A 61 2.17 -7.64 -13.99
N VAL A 62 3.26 -8.29 -13.61
CA VAL A 62 4.25 -8.84 -14.55
C VAL A 62 4.15 -10.36 -14.48
N ARG A 63 3.70 -10.97 -15.58
CA ARG A 63 3.38 -12.40 -15.68
C ARG A 63 4.11 -13.03 -16.86
N GLN A 64 4.29 -14.34 -16.80
CA GLN A 64 4.67 -15.13 -17.97
C GLN A 64 3.40 -15.71 -18.60
N VAL A 65 3.40 -15.83 -19.92
CA VAL A 65 2.34 -16.45 -20.69
C VAL A 65 2.20 -17.92 -20.30
N MET A 66 0.97 -18.41 -20.36
CA MET A 66 0.66 -19.84 -20.33
C MET A 66 0.12 -20.24 -21.70
N ALA A 67 0.66 -21.32 -22.26
CA ALA A 67 0.16 -21.89 -23.52
C ALA A 67 -1.00 -22.85 -23.21
N PHE A 68 -2.17 -22.56 -23.77
CA PHE A 68 -3.36 -23.39 -23.64
C PHE A 68 -3.76 -23.97 -24.99
N ALA A 69 -4.23 -25.21 -25.01
CA ALA A 69 -4.73 -25.85 -26.24
C ALA A 69 -5.85 -25.01 -26.86
N GLY A 70 -5.78 -24.79 -28.18
CA GLY A 70 -6.75 -23.97 -28.92
C GLY A 70 -6.47 -22.46 -28.93
N THR A 71 -5.33 -22.01 -28.37
CA THR A 71 -4.85 -20.63 -28.53
C THR A 71 -3.73 -20.56 -29.57
N GLU A 72 -3.46 -19.39 -30.17
CA GLU A 72 -2.31 -19.22 -31.07
C GLU A 72 -0.97 -19.55 -30.38
N MET A 73 -0.90 -19.33 -29.07
CA MET A 73 0.24 -19.73 -28.24
C MET A 73 0.39 -21.25 -28.08
N ALA A 74 -0.60 -22.07 -28.46
CA ALA A 74 -0.53 -23.52 -28.34
C ALA A 74 0.61 -24.11 -29.20
N GLU A 75 0.84 -23.55 -30.39
CA GLU A 75 1.87 -24.02 -31.32
C GLU A 75 3.28 -23.54 -30.92
N THR A 76 3.39 -22.30 -30.42
CA THR A 76 4.65 -21.74 -29.91
C THR A 76 5.03 -22.35 -28.54
N GLY A 77 4.04 -22.78 -27.77
CA GLY A 77 4.26 -23.32 -26.43
C GLY A 77 4.79 -22.29 -25.45
N ALA A 78 5.49 -22.76 -24.42
CA ALA A 78 6.09 -21.94 -23.36
C ALA A 78 7.62 -21.83 -23.49
N GLU A 79 8.18 -22.17 -24.66
CA GLU A 79 9.63 -22.23 -24.89
C GLU A 79 10.29 -20.86 -24.69
N ILE A 80 9.74 -19.81 -25.31
CA ILE A 80 10.21 -18.42 -25.16
C ILE A 80 10.21 -17.99 -23.68
N ALA A 81 9.16 -18.34 -22.92
CA ALA A 81 9.09 -18.01 -21.50
C ALA A 81 10.13 -18.76 -20.65
N GLN A 82 10.50 -19.98 -21.05
CA GLN A 82 11.50 -20.80 -20.36
C GLN A 82 12.92 -20.34 -20.69
N GLU A 83 13.21 -20.06 -21.96
CA GLU A 83 14.52 -19.60 -22.44
C GLU A 83 14.90 -18.24 -21.83
N HIS A 84 13.94 -17.33 -21.68
CA HIS A 84 14.17 -15.97 -21.17
C HIS A 84 13.87 -15.83 -19.67
N ARG A 85 13.84 -16.93 -18.91
CA ARG A 85 13.43 -16.93 -17.49
C ARG A 85 14.29 -16.00 -16.63
N ASP A 86 15.61 -16.02 -16.80
CA ASP A 86 16.52 -15.19 -15.98
C ASP A 86 16.38 -13.70 -16.30
N GLN A 87 16.26 -13.36 -17.58
CA GLN A 87 15.95 -12.01 -18.04
C GLN A 87 14.61 -11.53 -17.46
N PHE A 88 13.58 -12.37 -17.49
CA PHE A 88 12.27 -12.07 -16.92
C PHE A 88 12.34 -11.84 -15.41
N GLN A 89 13.10 -12.64 -14.65
CA GLN A 89 13.26 -12.41 -13.21
C GLN A 89 13.98 -11.09 -12.92
N SER A 90 15.05 -10.77 -13.66
CA SER A 90 15.77 -9.50 -13.54
C SER A 90 14.84 -8.31 -13.80
N TYR A 91 14.13 -8.35 -14.94
CA TYR A 91 13.16 -7.33 -15.32
C TYR A 91 12.05 -7.16 -14.28
N LYS A 92 11.47 -8.27 -13.79
CA LYS A 92 10.40 -8.23 -12.79
C LYS A 92 10.87 -7.59 -11.48
N ARG A 93 12.09 -7.88 -11.04
CA ARG A 93 12.70 -7.24 -9.86
C ARG A 93 12.92 -5.75 -10.11
N GLU A 94 13.45 -5.39 -11.27
CA GLU A 94 13.73 -4.00 -11.61
C GLU A 94 12.45 -3.16 -11.69
N VAL A 95 11.40 -3.64 -12.39
CA VAL A 95 10.08 -2.98 -12.39
C VAL A 95 9.54 -2.83 -10.97
N ARG A 96 9.75 -3.84 -10.11
CA ARG A 96 9.29 -3.77 -8.73
C ARG A 96 9.96 -2.65 -7.95
N GLU A 97 11.28 -2.62 -8.00
CA GLU A 97 12.11 -1.70 -7.21
C GLU A 97 12.05 -0.26 -7.73
N THR A 98 11.98 -0.09 -9.05
CA THR A 98 12.06 1.24 -9.68
C THR A 98 10.70 1.86 -10.01
N ILE A 99 9.65 1.05 -10.14
CA ILE A 99 8.30 1.53 -10.49
C ILE A 99 7.26 1.17 -9.43
N ASP A 100 7.02 -0.12 -9.15
CA ASP A 100 5.92 -0.53 -8.26
C ASP A 100 6.07 0.07 -6.85
N ASN A 101 7.24 -0.03 -6.23
CA ASN A 101 7.46 0.46 -4.87
C ASN A 101 7.29 2.00 -4.80
N PRO A 102 7.97 2.81 -5.65
CA PRO A 102 7.74 4.25 -5.68
C PRO A 102 6.28 4.63 -6.03
N MET A 103 5.61 3.84 -6.87
CA MET A 103 4.20 4.04 -7.19
C MET A 103 3.31 3.77 -5.98
N LEU A 104 3.62 2.75 -5.17
CA LEU A 104 2.89 2.44 -3.95
C LEU A 104 3.02 3.56 -2.91
N ASP A 105 4.21 4.13 -2.76
CA ASP A 105 4.45 5.30 -1.90
C ASP A 105 3.63 6.51 -2.35
N ARG A 106 3.48 6.70 -3.67
CA ARG A 106 2.66 7.77 -4.25
C ARG A 106 1.16 7.53 -4.05
N VAL A 107 0.71 6.28 -4.18
CA VAL A 107 -0.72 5.93 -4.13
C VAL A 107 -1.22 5.80 -2.68
N VAL A 108 -0.36 5.38 -1.75
CA VAL A 108 -0.71 5.06 -0.36
C VAL A 108 0.37 5.60 0.60
N PRO A 109 0.69 6.90 0.60
CA PRO A 109 1.73 7.44 1.45
C PRO A 109 1.42 7.22 2.95
N PRO A 110 2.44 7.27 3.84
CA PRO A 110 2.20 7.19 5.27
C PRO A 110 1.19 8.24 5.75
N GLY A 111 0.29 7.84 6.64
CA GLY A 111 -0.89 8.60 7.07
C GLY A 111 -2.14 8.33 6.24
N THR A 112 -2.06 7.54 5.16
CA THR A 112 -3.26 7.06 4.45
C THR A 112 -4.07 6.14 5.38
N VAL A 113 -5.37 6.39 5.52
CA VAL A 113 -6.28 5.54 6.29
C VAL A 113 -7.01 4.58 5.37
N LEU A 114 -6.83 3.28 5.62
CA LEU A 114 -7.58 2.20 4.98
C LEU A 114 -8.71 1.76 5.91
N PRO A 115 -9.98 2.03 5.57
CA PRO A 115 -11.11 1.57 6.38
C PRO A 115 -11.38 0.08 6.20
N ASP A 116 -11.99 -0.55 7.21
CA ASP A 116 -12.56 -1.90 7.13
C ASP A 116 -11.55 -2.96 6.63
N VAL A 117 -10.33 -2.95 7.20
CA VAL A 117 -9.32 -4.00 6.96
C VAL A 117 -9.71 -5.23 7.76
N HIS A 118 -10.11 -6.29 7.07
CA HIS A 118 -10.46 -7.58 7.66
C HIS A 118 -9.19 -8.36 8.01
N LEU A 119 -9.09 -8.78 9.26
CA LEU A 119 -7.93 -9.47 9.81
C LEU A 119 -8.00 -10.98 9.49
N GLU A 120 -7.01 -11.49 8.77
CA GLU A 120 -7.03 -12.82 8.14
C GLU A 120 -6.14 -13.85 8.86
N TYR A 121 -4.91 -13.47 9.27
CA TYR A 121 -3.96 -14.41 9.90
C TYR A 121 -2.87 -13.71 10.72
N HIS A 122 -2.22 -14.45 11.62
CA HIS A 122 -1.03 -14.00 12.37
C HIS A 122 0.25 -14.55 11.76
N GLN A 123 1.29 -13.73 11.74
CA GLN A 123 2.65 -14.15 11.37
C GLN A 123 3.67 -13.18 11.96
N ASP A 124 4.74 -13.72 12.55
CA ASP A 124 5.89 -12.96 13.07
C ASP A 124 5.51 -11.80 14.00
N GLY A 125 4.58 -12.04 14.94
CA GLY A 125 4.10 -11.05 15.91
C GLY A 125 3.22 -9.94 15.32
N LYS A 126 2.70 -10.14 14.09
CA LYS A 126 1.82 -9.20 13.39
C LYS A 126 0.52 -9.90 12.99
N THR A 127 -0.53 -9.11 12.87
CA THR A 127 -1.79 -9.51 12.24
C THR A 127 -1.83 -8.96 10.81
N PHE A 128 -2.13 -9.83 9.86
CA PHE A 128 -2.27 -9.46 8.46
C PHE A 128 -3.74 -9.39 8.06
N GLY A 129 -4.09 -8.41 7.23
CA GLY A 129 -5.45 -8.23 6.76
C GLY A 129 -5.54 -7.52 5.43
N ARG A 130 -6.76 -7.45 4.88
CA ARG A 130 -7.08 -6.75 3.62
C ARG A 130 -8.47 -6.13 3.69
N GLN A 131 -8.68 -5.07 2.93
CA GLN A 131 -10.03 -4.60 2.62
C GLN A 131 -10.75 -5.61 1.72
N LEU A 132 -12.09 -5.60 1.71
CA LEU A 132 -12.85 -6.32 0.69
C LEU A 132 -12.71 -5.63 -0.67
N GLY A 133 -12.39 -6.39 -1.72
CA GLY A 133 -12.32 -5.89 -3.09
C GLY A 133 -11.30 -6.59 -3.98
N THR A 134 -11.39 -6.36 -5.29
CA THR A 134 -10.62 -7.08 -6.32
C THR A 134 -9.10 -6.83 -6.26
N TYR A 135 -8.66 -5.71 -5.64
CA TYR A 135 -7.25 -5.32 -5.53
C TYR A 135 -6.92 -4.69 -4.17
N ALA A 136 -7.29 -5.40 -3.10
CA ALA A 136 -6.95 -4.99 -1.75
C ALA A 136 -5.46 -5.21 -1.45
N LEU A 137 -4.85 -4.24 -0.78
CA LEU A 137 -3.47 -4.33 -0.31
C LEU A 137 -3.41 -5.24 0.90
N LEU A 138 -2.38 -6.08 0.97
CA LEU A 138 -2.04 -6.79 2.19
C LEU A 138 -1.47 -5.80 3.19
N VAL A 139 -2.09 -5.70 4.36
CA VAL A 139 -1.72 -4.80 5.44
C VAL A 139 -1.18 -5.63 6.60
N ALA A 140 -0.02 -5.25 7.12
CA ALA A 140 0.56 -5.84 8.32
C ALA A 140 0.41 -4.87 9.50
N VAL A 141 -0.22 -5.33 10.58
CA VAL A 141 -0.46 -4.54 11.80
C VAL A 141 0.30 -5.16 12.97
N PRO A 142 1.08 -4.39 13.76
CA PRO A 142 1.75 -4.92 14.94
C PRO A 142 0.77 -5.55 15.95
N GLY A 143 1.23 -6.64 16.57
CA GLY A 143 0.47 -7.39 17.58
C GLY A 143 -0.48 -8.43 16.97
N GLU A 144 -0.81 -9.44 17.78
CA GLU A 144 -1.88 -10.39 17.48
C GLU A 144 -3.23 -9.79 17.87
N ARG A 145 -4.18 -9.81 16.94
CA ARG A 145 -5.54 -9.27 17.08
C ARG A 145 -6.57 -10.32 16.73
N GLU A 146 -7.81 -10.10 17.14
CA GLU A 146 -8.91 -11.01 16.82
C GLU A 146 -9.08 -11.17 15.29
N LEU A 147 -8.98 -12.41 14.80
CA LEU A 147 -9.18 -12.72 13.39
C LEU A 147 -10.66 -12.65 13.03
N GLY A 148 -10.97 -12.23 11.80
CA GLY A 148 -12.34 -12.01 11.33
C GLY A 148 -12.92 -10.65 11.70
N ALA A 149 -12.33 -9.94 12.68
CA ALA A 149 -12.65 -8.55 12.94
C ALA A 149 -12.21 -7.65 11.77
N ALA A 150 -12.87 -6.49 11.64
CA ALA A 150 -12.47 -5.42 10.74
C ALA A 150 -12.03 -4.21 11.57
N ILE A 151 -10.90 -3.62 11.20
CA ILE A 151 -10.39 -2.40 11.82
C ILE A 151 -10.01 -1.37 10.76
N ASP A 152 -10.05 -0.10 11.10
CA ASP A 152 -9.45 0.95 10.30
C ASP A 152 -7.94 0.98 10.59
N VAL A 153 -7.12 1.20 9.56
CA VAL A 153 -5.65 1.16 9.68
C VAL A 153 -5.02 2.38 9.03
N ALA A 154 -4.15 3.08 9.76
CA ALA A 154 -3.31 4.14 9.23
C ALA A 154 -1.99 3.54 8.74
N ILE A 155 -1.68 3.74 7.46
CA ILE A 155 -0.47 3.22 6.82
C ILE A 155 0.74 3.97 7.34
N THR A 156 1.75 3.23 7.80
CA THR A 156 2.99 3.80 8.32
C THR A 156 4.17 3.58 7.39
N ASP A 157 4.21 2.47 6.66
CA ASP A 157 5.35 2.14 5.79
C ASP A 157 4.98 1.13 4.70
N HIS A 158 5.90 0.89 3.77
CA HIS A 158 5.73 0.03 2.62
C HIS A 158 6.69 -1.16 2.67
N GLY A 159 6.12 -2.35 2.60
CA GLY A 159 6.88 -3.59 2.37
C GLY A 159 6.96 -3.92 0.89
N TYR A 160 7.70 -4.98 0.55
CA TYR A 160 7.92 -5.38 -0.85
C TYR A 160 6.63 -5.67 -1.64
N ARG A 161 5.57 -6.15 -0.98
CA ARG A 161 4.28 -6.49 -1.60
C ARG A 161 3.07 -6.20 -0.71
N SER A 162 3.29 -5.41 0.32
CA SER A 162 2.36 -5.15 1.41
C SER A 162 2.60 -3.74 1.93
N VAL A 163 1.68 -3.25 2.70
CA VAL A 163 1.86 -2.04 3.52
C VAL A 163 1.89 -2.44 4.98
N THR A 164 2.55 -1.66 5.81
CA THR A 164 2.50 -1.76 7.26
C THR A 164 1.65 -0.61 7.78
N GLY A 165 0.92 -0.84 8.86
CA GLY A 165 0.15 0.23 9.50
C GLY A 165 -0.19 -0.08 10.95
N VAL A 166 -0.77 0.90 11.61
CA VAL A 166 -1.27 0.82 12.99
C VAL A 166 -2.79 1.00 13.00
N PRO A 167 -3.51 0.47 14.01
CA PRO A 167 -4.92 0.77 14.18
C PRO A 167 -5.18 2.27 14.09
N TYR A 168 -6.27 2.65 13.43
CA TYR A 168 -6.66 4.04 13.32
C TYR A 168 -8.03 4.29 13.99
N PRO A 169 -8.13 5.32 14.84
CA PRO A 169 -7.00 6.04 15.42
C PRO A 169 -6.26 5.17 16.46
N LEU A 170 -4.96 5.38 16.64
CA LEU A 170 -4.18 4.72 17.69
C LEU A 170 -4.27 5.54 18.98
N ASP A 171 -4.70 4.96 20.10
CA ASP A 171 -4.64 5.66 21.40
C ASP A 171 -3.20 5.69 21.94
N VAL A 172 -2.59 6.87 22.01
CA VAL A 172 -1.21 7.05 22.49
C VAL A 172 -1.02 6.60 23.94
N ASN A 173 -2.06 6.58 24.76
CA ASN A 173 -2.00 6.16 26.16
C ASN A 173 -2.10 4.63 26.33
N ALA A 174 -2.64 3.93 25.34
CA ALA A 174 -2.81 2.47 25.36
C ALA A 174 -1.86 1.72 24.42
N ALA A 175 -1.31 2.39 23.40
CA ALA A 175 -0.48 1.78 22.37
C ALA A 175 0.71 0.98 22.94
N SER A 176 1.00 -0.14 22.32
CA SER A 176 2.19 -0.94 22.60
C SER A 176 3.47 -0.28 22.06
N MET A 177 4.63 -0.74 22.54
CA MET A 177 5.93 -0.33 22.01
C MET A 177 6.07 -0.60 20.51
N ASP A 178 5.52 -1.71 20.02
CA ASP A 178 5.62 -2.09 18.61
C ASP A 178 4.72 -1.23 17.73
N GLU A 179 3.53 -0.86 18.20
CA GLU A 179 2.66 0.09 17.48
C GLU A 179 3.29 1.48 17.42
N LEU A 180 3.81 1.99 18.55
CA LEU A 180 4.49 3.29 18.57
C LEU A 180 5.70 3.30 17.63
N THR A 181 6.56 2.28 17.70
CA THR A 181 7.77 2.19 16.87
C THR A 181 7.43 1.99 15.38
N ALA A 182 6.23 1.52 15.05
CA ALA A 182 5.79 1.41 13.67
C ALA A 182 5.45 2.78 13.04
N ILE A 183 5.22 3.82 13.84
CA ILE A 183 4.92 5.17 13.34
C ILE A 183 6.20 5.82 12.79
N PRO A 184 6.17 6.42 11.59
CA PRO A 184 7.35 7.07 11.02
C PRO A 184 7.91 8.16 11.93
N GLY A 185 9.21 8.10 12.20
CA GLY A 185 9.91 9.06 13.07
C GLY A 185 9.99 8.63 14.54
N ILE A 186 9.17 7.67 15.00
CA ILE A 186 9.25 7.13 16.37
C ILE A 186 10.22 5.95 16.38
N ASN A 187 11.39 6.15 16.97
CA ASN A 187 12.32 5.05 17.26
C ASN A 187 12.01 4.42 18.62
N ARG A 188 12.71 3.33 18.98
CA ARG A 188 12.51 2.63 20.25
C ARG A 188 12.74 3.49 21.51
N SER A 189 13.68 4.43 21.48
CA SER A 189 13.93 5.34 22.60
C SER A 189 12.74 6.27 22.77
N THR A 190 12.35 6.94 21.68
CA THR A 190 11.20 7.85 21.65
C THR A 190 9.90 7.15 22.05
N ALA A 191 9.65 5.92 21.56
CA ALA A 191 8.52 5.12 22.00
C ALA A 191 8.54 4.85 23.51
N GLY A 192 9.73 4.59 24.08
CA GLY A 192 9.92 4.42 25.52
C GLY A 192 9.61 5.70 26.31
N ASP A 193 10.07 6.84 25.81
CA ASP A 193 9.77 8.16 26.40
C ASP A 193 8.27 8.44 26.39
N VAL A 194 7.58 8.11 25.27
CA VAL A 194 6.12 8.18 25.18
C VAL A 194 5.45 7.29 26.23
N VAL A 195 5.88 6.04 26.38
CA VAL A 195 5.30 5.12 27.38
C VAL A 195 5.50 5.62 28.81
N VAL A 196 6.69 6.16 29.12
CA VAL A 196 7.01 6.70 30.46
C VAL A 196 6.25 7.98 30.76
N GLY A 197 5.99 8.82 29.74
CA GLY A 197 5.29 10.09 29.88
C GLY A 197 3.77 9.99 30.03
N ARG A 198 3.19 8.80 29.87
CA ARG A 198 1.75 8.58 30.01
C ARG A 198 1.24 8.87 31.44
N PRO A 199 -0.02 9.33 31.59
CA PRO A 199 -0.96 9.64 30.53
C PRO A 199 -0.79 11.07 29.97
N TYR A 200 -1.11 11.24 28.69
CA TYR A 200 -1.22 12.54 28.02
C TYR A 200 -2.67 13.02 28.00
N GLU A 201 -2.90 14.34 28.08
CA GLU A 201 -4.24 14.95 27.96
C GLU A 201 -4.57 15.29 26.49
N SER A 202 -3.56 15.48 25.66
CA SER A 202 -3.69 15.79 24.24
C SER A 202 -2.55 15.18 23.40
N VAL A 203 -2.75 15.03 22.08
CA VAL A 203 -1.70 14.47 21.19
C VAL A 203 -0.56 15.46 21.02
N GLU A 204 -0.87 16.75 21.10
CA GLU A 204 0.06 17.87 20.99
C GLU A 204 1.09 17.91 22.13
N GLU A 205 0.77 17.30 23.28
CA GLU A 205 1.71 17.15 24.41
C GLU A 205 2.75 16.04 24.19
N VAL A 206 2.52 15.14 23.23
CA VAL A 206 3.41 14.00 22.99
C VAL A 206 4.63 14.48 22.20
N ASP A 207 5.76 14.65 22.89
CA ASP A 207 7.06 14.91 22.25
C ASP A 207 7.62 13.63 21.60
N ALA A 208 7.03 13.23 20.48
CA ALA A 208 7.42 12.05 19.72
C ALA A 208 8.48 12.33 18.64
N GLY A 209 8.97 13.57 18.49
CA GLY A 209 9.86 13.93 17.39
C GLY A 209 9.26 13.71 15.98
N VAL A 210 7.93 13.53 15.89
CA VAL A 210 7.17 13.35 14.64
C VAL A 210 6.44 14.64 14.33
N SER A 211 6.51 15.10 13.07
CA SER A 211 5.94 16.39 12.68
C SER A 211 4.40 16.46 12.71
N ASP A 212 3.71 15.32 12.67
CA ASP A 212 2.24 15.26 12.66
C ASP A 212 1.73 13.89 13.18
N LEU A 213 1.89 13.64 14.48
CA LEU A 213 1.44 12.40 15.14
C LEU A 213 -0.09 12.22 15.04
N SER A 214 -0.85 13.31 14.95
CA SER A 214 -2.31 13.33 14.77
C SER A 214 -2.81 12.62 13.51
N ARG A 215 -1.95 12.33 12.53
CA ARG A 215 -2.29 11.48 11.38
C ARG A 215 -2.52 10.02 11.74
N PHE A 216 -1.97 9.59 12.87
CA PHE A 216 -1.95 8.18 13.27
C PHE A 216 -2.70 7.97 14.58
N ALA A 217 -2.56 8.91 15.51
CA ALA A 217 -2.87 8.68 16.91
C ALA A 217 -3.70 9.81 17.54
N VAL A 218 -4.41 9.45 18.60
CA VAL A 218 -5.24 10.32 19.43
C VAL A 218 -4.98 10.04 20.91
N VAL A 219 -5.51 10.89 21.79
CA VAL A 219 -5.63 10.60 23.22
C VAL A 219 -7.03 10.05 23.50
N GLY A 220 -7.10 8.81 23.99
CA GLY A 220 -8.34 8.10 24.32
C GLY A 220 -9.00 7.38 23.14
N ASP A 221 -10.02 6.56 23.44
CA ASP A 221 -10.76 5.78 22.43
C ASP A 221 -11.86 6.64 21.77
N LEU A 222 -11.43 7.57 20.90
CA LEU A 222 -12.33 8.44 20.16
C LEU A 222 -12.65 7.83 18.79
N ASP A 223 -13.94 7.75 18.44
CA ASP A 223 -14.39 7.43 17.08
C ASP A 223 -14.05 8.61 16.16
N VAL A 224 -12.84 8.61 15.60
CA VAL A 224 -12.37 9.67 14.69
C VAL A 224 -12.95 9.44 13.30
N SER A 225 -13.71 10.42 12.81
CA SER A 225 -14.26 10.35 11.46
C SER A 225 -13.14 10.26 10.42
N ILE A 226 -13.21 9.26 9.54
CA ILE A 226 -12.35 9.22 8.35
C ILE A 226 -12.85 10.26 7.34
N PRO A 227 -12.07 11.28 6.96
CA PRO A 227 -12.51 12.34 6.07
C PRO A 227 -13.12 11.81 4.77
N GLY A 228 -14.39 12.15 4.52
CA GLY A 228 -15.16 11.76 3.33
C GLY A 228 -15.69 10.32 3.33
N ARG A 229 -15.54 9.55 4.42
CA ARG A 229 -16.40 8.37 4.67
C ARG A 229 -17.78 8.92 5.02
N GLU A 230 -18.64 9.11 4.03
CA GLU A 230 -20.07 9.26 4.32
C GLU A 230 -20.51 7.94 4.96
N ARG A 231 -20.96 7.94 6.22
CA ARG A 231 -21.74 6.81 6.75
C ARG A 231 -23.10 6.84 6.04
N SER A 232 -23.15 6.39 4.79
CA SER A 232 -24.41 6.13 4.12
C SER A 232 -24.98 4.84 4.68
N GLY A 233 -25.87 4.97 5.67
CA GLY A 233 -26.85 3.96 6.04
C GLY A 233 -26.28 2.77 6.80
N ALA A 234 -26.70 2.63 8.05
CA ALA A 234 -26.67 1.36 8.74
C ALA A 234 -27.41 0.29 7.93
N GLY A 235 -26.79 -0.89 7.78
CA GLY A 235 -27.48 -2.16 7.93
C GLY A 235 -27.39 -3.14 6.75
N PRO A 236 -27.71 -4.42 6.98
CA PRO A 236 -27.95 -5.08 8.28
C PRO A 236 -26.69 -5.65 8.93
#